data_AF-A0AA39UT38-F1
#
_entry.id   AF-A0AA39UT38-F1
#
_cell.length_a   1.000
_cell.length_b   1.000
_cell.length_c   1.000
_cell.angle_alpha   90.00
_cell.angle_beta   90.00
_cell.angle_gamma   90.00
#
_symmetry.space_group_name_H-M   'P 1'
#
loop_
_entity.id
_entity.type
_entity.pdbx_description
1 polymer ?
#
loop_
_entity_poly.entity_id
_entity_poly.type
_entity_poly.pdbx_seq_one_letter_code
_entity_poly.pdbx_strand_id
1 'polypeptide(L)'
;MKGKPQLRTTSTIFRMKSCSKSSRSAAAILRSFSEYRTHAGYGAPWPLTTARLWTSLTVTDTTASFPEPRHTVDALDVAKVMFPRETFILERSADLDVDIEILVDSHVMAYETEVHSGFTGTQFVYLSCLLASHAFHIRSFFASTQDFRSIMWLCMDLRWVAMPRLKKWVLSCPDNIASELSFSEEHEVEPIHVLEYSFEDVQPSSRELQRWSSELYPLLKVVECCGVPYDWNLFSASNLQNLCLAYQPWDERPSMDTLRGILSNSMNTLESLVLTSVVDIDSGSPPPAVRLVLPRVQNLTLGYRVPQEVQVLLQAFEFPAVNKLVIQSSAAGTGAADVFINVMNYLPLGQLQILELWAPYFGSVFPGLDPELVKKGCITEEALPVALQFIRRLTSLRLLSLHFPCDGFLKYMNYPVTQPKDGTDLPLNKTVNMAGLGGLLIHSQHPDIDRGVVSFLRDRMKQGTVNGKYVGPVMSAMTLFLSQASQKDIESLGDLKLAEKTHLEYF
;
A
#
# COMPACT_ATOMS: atom_id res chain seq x y z
N MET A 1 48.86 -39.70 -29.97
CA MET A 1 49.50 -38.38 -30.05
C MET A 1 48.43 -37.31 -29.81
N LYS A 2 48.71 -36.39 -28.88
CA LYS A 2 47.75 -35.45 -28.26
C LYS A 2 47.36 -34.33 -29.23
N GLY A 3 46.05 -34.17 -29.48
CA GLY A 3 45.45 -32.97 -30.07
C GLY A 3 44.65 -32.23 -29.00
N LYS A 4 45.05 -30.99 -28.69
CA LYS A 4 44.39 -30.10 -27.72
C LYS A 4 43.05 -29.59 -28.29
N PRO A 5 41.96 -29.51 -27.50
CA PRO A 5 40.79 -28.72 -27.87
C PRO A 5 41.00 -27.24 -27.51
N GLN A 6 40.69 -26.35 -28.46
CA GLN A 6 40.63 -24.91 -28.25
C GLN A 6 39.36 -24.55 -27.45
N LEU A 7 39.56 -23.93 -26.28
CA LEU A 7 38.52 -23.26 -25.50
C LEU A 7 38.02 -22.02 -26.27
N ARG A 8 36.74 -22.01 -26.63
CA ARG A 8 36.01 -20.81 -27.04
C ARG A 8 35.69 -19.99 -25.79
N THR A 9 36.27 -18.80 -25.69
CA THR A 9 35.88 -17.75 -24.74
C THR A 9 34.60 -17.07 -25.24
N THR A 10 33.45 -17.42 -24.66
CA THR A 10 32.23 -16.62 -24.72
C THR A 10 32.28 -15.56 -23.63
N SER A 11 32.38 -14.30 -24.04
CA SER A 11 32.21 -13.13 -23.19
C SER A 11 30.73 -12.97 -22.83
N THR A 12 30.33 -13.35 -21.63
CA THR A 12 29.02 -13.02 -21.09
C THR A 12 29.11 -11.67 -20.41
N ILE A 13 28.67 -10.62 -21.11
CA ILE A 13 28.48 -9.28 -20.57
C ILE A 13 27.16 -9.30 -19.80
N PHE A 14 27.23 -9.46 -18.48
CA PHE A 14 26.08 -9.33 -17.60
C PHE A 14 25.82 -7.86 -17.25
N ARG A 15 24.60 -7.43 -17.60
CA ARG A 15 24.13 -6.05 -17.55
C ARG A 15 23.66 -5.73 -16.13
N MET A 16 24.31 -4.77 -15.50
CA MET A 16 23.87 -4.11 -14.26
C MET A 16 22.45 -3.57 -14.43
N LYS A 17 21.52 -3.95 -13.53
CA LYS A 17 20.26 -3.25 -13.33
C LYS A 17 20.49 -2.12 -12.32
N SER A 18 20.37 -0.88 -12.79
CA SER A 18 20.44 0.32 -11.96
C SER A 18 19.08 0.61 -11.33
N CYS A 19 19.03 0.65 -10.01
CA CYS A 19 17.95 1.26 -9.25
C CYS A 19 18.09 2.79 -9.30
N SER A 20 17.08 3.49 -9.83
CA SER A 20 16.88 4.94 -9.65
C SER A 20 15.37 5.19 -9.74
N LYS A 21 14.66 5.90 -8.86
CA LYS A 21 15.03 7.01 -7.98
C LYS A 21 14.14 7.03 -6.71
N SER A 22 14.70 6.67 -5.56
CA SER A 22 14.45 7.37 -4.28
C SER A 22 15.77 7.92 -3.67
N SER A 23 16.88 7.77 -4.39
CA SER A 23 18.24 7.99 -3.90
C SER A 23 18.70 9.46 -3.85
N ARG A 24 17.82 10.45 -4.07
CA ARG A 24 18.22 11.87 -3.94
C ARG A 24 18.15 12.42 -2.52
N SER A 25 17.56 11.72 -1.57
CA SER A 25 17.69 12.04 -0.13
C SER A 25 18.86 11.28 0.52
N ALA A 26 19.05 10.01 0.16
CA ALA A 26 20.14 9.18 0.69
C ALA A 26 21.54 9.64 0.24
N ALA A 27 21.70 10.19 -0.96
CA ALA A 27 23.00 10.68 -1.44
C ALA A 27 23.47 11.98 -0.75
N ALA A 28 22.56 12.76 -0.17
CA ALA A 28 22.92 13.92 0.66
C ALA A 28 23.38 13.50 2.06
N ILE A 29 22.77 12.44 2.61
CA ILE A 29 23.12 11.86 3.93
C ILE A 29 24.43 11.05 3.85
N LEU A 30 24.68 10.35 2.74
CA LEU A 30 25.91 9.57 2.54
C LEU A 30 27.14 10.45 2.23
N ARG A 31 26.98 11.66 1.67
CA ARG A 31 28.09 12.61 1.51
C ARG A 31 28.58 13.18 2.83
N SER A 32 27.69 13.38 3.81
CA SER A 32 28.07 13.75 5.18
C SER A 32 28.82 12.62 5.93
N PHE A 33 28.68 11.36 5.52
CA PHE A 33 29.38 10.23 6.13
C PHE A 33 30.74 9.91 5.48
N SER A 34 30.97 10.25 4.20
CA SER A 34 32.27 10.00 3.56
C SER A 34 33.35 11.01 3.95
N GLU A 35 32.99 12.22 4.39
CA GLU A 35 33.96 13.23 4.86
C GLU A 35 34.46 12.98 6.29
N TYR A 36 33.88 12.02 7.02
CA TYR A 36 34.32 11.64 8.38
C TYR A 36 35.19 10.37 8.44
N ARG A 37 35.47 9.71 7.30
CA ARG A 37 36.15 8.41 7.27
C ARG A 37 37.65 8.46 6.94
N THR A 38 38.28 9.63 6.96
CA THR A 38 39.73 9.78 6.65
C THR A 38 40.63 10.08 7.84
N HIS A 39 40.12 10.14 9.08
CA HIS A 39 40.98 10.25 10.27
C HIS A 39 40.50 9.38 11.43
N ALA A 40 40.95 8.11 11.44
CA ALA A 40 40.90 7.26 12.63
C ALA A 40 42.15 6.38 12.67
N GLY A 41 43.28 6.99 13.07
CA GLY A 41 44.43 6.28 13.61
C GLY A 41 44.42 6.41 15.13
N TYR A 42 44.32 5.28 15.82
CA TYR A 42 44.67 5.03 17.23
C TYR A 42 44.20 6.02 18.32
N GLY A 43 43.24 5.54 19.14
CA GLY A 43 43.24 5.74 20.59
C GLY A 43 43.12 7.18 21.13
N ALA A 44 41.94 7.78 21.02
CA ALA A 44 41.54 8.91 21.88
C ALA A 44 40.02 8.85 22.17
N PRO A 45 39.57 9.22 23.39
CA PRO A 45 38.15 9.24 23.73
C PRO A 45 37.45 10.37 22.95
N TRP A 46 36.38 10.02 22.24
CA TRP A 46 35.55 10.96 21.49
C TRP A 46 35.02 12.08 22.40
N PRO A 47 35.21 13.37 22.09
CA PRO A 47 34.60 14.45 22.86
C PRO A 47 33.12 14.57 22.45
N LEU A 48 32.25 13.82 23.13
CA LEU A 48 30.78 13.82 23.00
C LEU A 48 30.13 14.95 23.83
N THR A 49 30.55 16.20 23.67
CA THR A 49 30.04 17.30 24.51
C THR A 49 29.06 18.25 23.85
N THR A 50 28.78 18.15 22.55
CA THR A 50 27.72 18.97 21.93
C THR A 50 27.20 18.35 20.63
N ALA A 51 26.23 17.44 20.72
CA ALA A 51 25.39 17.10 19.57
C ALA A 51 23.93 16.94 20.02
N ARG A 52 23.13 17.91 19.59
CA ARG A 52 21.68 18.04 19.80
C ARG A 52 20.90 16.90 19.11
N LEU A 53 19.88 16.38 19.81
CA LEU A 53 18.63 15.79 19.28
C LEU A 53 18.74 14.41 18.58
N TRP A 54 18.80 13.32 19.35
CA TRP A 54 18.68 11.95 18.85
C TRP A 54 17.21 11.50 18.79
N THR A 55 16.40 12.17 17.97
CA THR A 55 14.94 11.94 17.91
C THR A 55 14.52 10.78 17.01
N SER A 56 15.48 9.99 16.50
CA SER A 56 15.20 8.88 15.59
C SER A 56 16.10 7.69 15.94
N LEU A 57 15.46 6.53 16.12
CA LEU A 57 16.09 5.26 16.43
C LEU A 57 15.75 4.24 15.34
N THR A 58 16.77 3.81 14.58
CA THR A 58 16.63 2.70 13.63
C THR A 58 17.35 1.47 14.16
N VAL A 59 16.64 0.33 14.16
CA VAL A 59 17.10 -1.00 14.57
C VAL A 59 17.04 -1.94 13.36
N THR A 60 18.14 -2.64 13.09
CA THR A 60 18.29 -3.57 11.96
C THR A 60 18.97 -4.87 12.40
N ASP A 61 19.00 -5.91 11.57
CA ASP A 61 19.58 -7.23 11.88
C ASP A 61 20.99 -7.19 12.49
N THR A 62 21.77 -6.17 12.15
CA THR A 62 23.16 -5.98 12.60
C THR A 62 23.32 -5.28 13.95
N THR A 63 22.22 -4.89 14.61
CA THR A 63 22.26 -4.07 15.84
C THR A 63 22.41 -4.87 17.12
N ALA A 64 22.03 -6.15 17.15
CA ALA A 64 22.26 -7.01 18.31
C ALA A 64 23.75 -7.33 18.44
N SER A 65 24.35 -6.96 19.58
CA SER A 65 25.82 -6.96 19.71
C SER A 65 26.39 -8.05 20.61
N PHE A 66 25.57 -8.77 21.38
CA PHE A 66 26.06 -9.74 22.38
C PHE A 66 25.22 -11.02 22.49
N PRO A 67 25.85 -12.18 22.72
CA PRO A 67 25.15 -13.41 23.06
C PRO A 67 24.46 -13.30 24.43
N GLU A 68 23.35 -14.03 24.60
CA GLU A 68 22.51 -14.01 25.80
C GLU A 68 23.30 -14.16 27.12
N PRO A 69 23.09 -13.29 28.12
CA PRO A 69 23.71 -13.46 29.43
C PRO A 69 23.12 -14.69 30.16
N ARG A 70 23.99 -15.49 30.76
CA ARG A 70 23.67 -16.81 31.35
C ARG A 70 23.03 -16.77 32.76
N HIS A 71 22.65 -15.60 33.27
CA HIS A 71 22.23 -15.43 34.67
C HIS A 71 20.89 -14.71 34.79
N THR A 72 20.16 -15.00 35.87
CA THR A 72 18.90 -14.36 36.28
C THR A 72 19.14 -12.90 36.68
N VAL A 73 19.19 -12.03 35.68
CA VAL A 73 19.30 -10.56 35.82
C VAL A 73 17.95 -9.95 35.40
N ASP A 74 17.64 -8.75 35.89
CA ASP A 74 16.45 -7.99 35.47
C ASP A 74 16.41 -7.88 33.92
N ALA A 75 15.24 -8.11 33.32
CA ALA A 75 15.08 -8.11 31.87
C ALA A 75 15.48 -6.76 31.23
N LEU A 76 15.24 -5.65 31.94
CA LEU A 76 15.64 -4.32 31.46
C LEU A 76 17.16 -4.17 31.51
N ASP A 77 17.83 -4.63 32.56
CA ASP A 77 19.29 -4.58 32.64
C ASP A 77 19.95 -5.44 31.54
N VAL A 78 19.37 -6.60 31.24
CA VAL A 78 19.80 -7.44 30.12
C VAL A 78 19.59 -6.72 28.79
N ALA A 79 18.42 -6.10 28.59
CA ALA A 79 18.13 -5.34 27.38
C ALA A 79 19.12 -4.18 27.18
N LYS A 80 19.50 -3.48 28.26
CA LYS A 80 20.49 -2.40 28.21
C LYS A 80 21.88 -2.87 27.80
N VAL A 81 22.28 -4.06 28.24
CA VAL A 81 23.56 -4.68 27.84
C VAL A 81 23.50 -5.19 26.39
N MET A 82 22.35 -5.71 25.96
CA MET A 82 22.14 -6.27 24.63
C MET A 82 22.03 -5.21 23.54
N PHE A 83 21.42 -4.06 23.87
CA PHE A 83 21.19 -2.93 22.98
C PHE A 83 21.78 -1.63 23.56
N PRO A 84 23.12 -1.56 23.74
CA PRO A 84 23.76 -0.44 24.45
C PRO A 84 23.66 0.87 23.67
N ARG A 85 23.63 0.79 22.32
CA ARG A 85 23.45 1.96 21.46
C ARG A 85 22.02 2.51 21.59
N GLU A 86 21.03 1.63 21.47
CA GLU A 86 19.60 1.98 21.51
C GLU A 86 19.27 2.56 22.88
N THR A 87 19.76 1.93 23.95
CA THR A 87 19.67 2.42 25.34
C THR A 87 20.26 3.82 25.46
N PHE A 88 21.49 4.02 24.98
CA PHE A 88 22.14 5.33 25.06
C PHE A 88 21.32 6.40 24.34
N ILE A 89 20.74 6.08 23.18
CA ILE A 89 19.89 7.00 22.42
C ILE A 89 18.63 7.35 23.21
N LEU A 90 17.90 6.34 23.69
CA LEU A 90 16.64 6.53 24.42
C LEU A 90 16.84 7.30 25.73
N GLU A 91 17.88 6.99 26.51
CA GLU A 91 18.22 7.69 27.75
C GLU A 91 18.64 9.14 27.49
N ARG A 92 19.42 9.40 26.43
CA ARG A 92 19.85 10.77 26.07
C ARG A 92 18.76 11.63 25.46
N SER A 93 17.75 10.99 24.87
CA SER A 93 16.58 11.69 24.33
C SER A 93 15.65 12.20 25.43
N ALA A 94 15.75 11.68 26.65
CA ALA A 94 15.09 12.21 27.86
C ALA A 94 13.61 12.60 27.63
N ASP A 95 13.30 13.89 27.47
CA ASP A 95 11.94 14.41 27.29
C ASP A 95 11.56 14.71 25.83
N LEU A 96 12.40 14.35 24.87
CA LEU A 96 12.17 14.62 23.44
C LEU A 96 11.33 13.50 22.81
N ASP A 97 10.53 13.88 21.82
CA ASP A 97 9.80 12.93 20.98
C ASP A 97 10.78 12.06 20.19
N VAL A 98 10.62 10.74 20.26
CA VAL A 98 11.44 9.75 19.54
C VAL A 98 10.61 9.02 18.49
N ASP A 99 11.13 8.93 17.27
CA ASP A 99 10.60 8.05 16.22
C ASP A 99 11.43 6.76 16.17
N ILE A 100 10.76 5.61 16.25
CA ILE A 100 11.37 4.28 16.24
C ILE A 100 11.03 3.58 14.93
N GLU A 101 12.05 3.01 14.29
CA GLU A 101 11.95 2.23 13.07
C GLU A 101 12.72 0.91 13.25
N ILE A 102 12.02 -0.21 13.15
CA ILE A 102 12.58 -1.56 13.30
C ILE A 102 12.41 -2.29 11.97
N LEU A 103 13.55 -2.60 11.34
CA LEU A 103 13.64 -3.25 10.02
C LEU A 103 14.48 -4.52 10.17
N VAL A 104 13.86 -5.57 10.67
CA VAL A 104 14.53 -6.85 10.94
C VAL A 104 14.07 -7.88 9.91
N ASP A 105 14.99 -8.59 9.28
CA ASP A 105 14.77 -9.57 8.21
C ASP A 105 14.07 -9.00 6.95
N SER A 106 13.90 -7.68 6.83
CA SER A 106 13.12 -7.03 5.75
C SER A 106 13.75 -7.08 4.33
N HIS A 107 14.85 -7.82 4.13
CA HIS A 107 15.54 -7.91 2.84
C HIS A 107 14.84 -8.87 1.86
N VAL A 108 13.90 -8.33 1.08
CA VAL A 108 13.11 -8.99 0.02
C VAL A 108 13.95 -9.49 -1.20
N MET A 109 15.29 -9.44 -1.21
CA MET A 109 16.06 -9.62 -2.46
C MET A 109 17.39 -10.38 -2.37
N ALA A 110 17.58 -11.28 -1.40
CA ALA A 110 18.77 -12.15 -1.39
C ALA A 110 18.40 -13.58 -1.86
N TYR A 111 18.44 -13.80 -3.17
CA TYR A 111 18.61 -15.15 -3.69
C TYR A 111 19.98 -15.68 -3.24
N GLU A 112 19.96 -16.83 -2.57
CA GLU A 112 21.09 -17.73 -2.33
C GLU A 112 22.29 -17.11 -1.60
N THR A 113 22.19 -17.01 -0.28
CA THR A 113 23.23 -17.48 0.64
C THR A 113 22.64 -17.53 2.05
N GLU A 114 22.61 -18.71 2.65
CA GLU A 114 22.28 -18.90 4.06
C GLU A 114 23.24 -18.06 4.91
N VAL A 115 22.81 -16.86 5.30
CA VAL A 115 23.38 -16.14 6.43
C VAL A 115 22.27 -16.00 7.46
N HIS A 116 22.04 -17.10 8.17
CA HIS A 116 21.29 -17.08 9.42
C HIS A 116 22.07 -16.29 10.47
N SER A 117 21.67 -15.03 10.67
CA SER A 117 21.76 -14.38 11.97
C SER A 117 20.72 -13.25 12.05
N GLY A 118 19.44 -13.60 11.93
CA GLY A 118 18.32 -12.72 12.29
C GLY A 118 18.20 -12.61 13.82
N PHE A 119 17.39 -11.67 14.29
CA PHE A 119 17.11 -11.56 15.73
C PHE A 119 16.44 -12.84 16.25
N THR A 120 16.85 -13.32 17.41
CA THR A 120 16.13 -14.38 18.12
C THR A 120 14.86 -13.82 18.77
N GLY A 121 13.88 -14.69 19.05
CA GLY A 121 12.68 -14.26 19.79
C GLY A 121 13.01 -13.62 21.14
N THR A 122 14.02 -14.12 21.85
CA THR A 122 14.51 -13.51 23.09
C THR A 122 15.02 -12.08 22.86
N GLN A 123 15.72 -11.81 21.76
CA GLN A 123 16.20 -10.47 21.44
C GLN A 123 15.04 -9.50 21.18
N PHE A 124 13.96 -9.95 20.53
CA PHE A 124 12.73 -9.16 20.39
C PHE A 124 12.06 -8.87 21.73
N VAL A 125 12.00 -9.86 22.63
CA VAL A 125 11.48 -9.66 23.99
C VAL A 125 12.27 -8.60 24.75
N TYR A 126 13.61 -8.70 24.77
CA TYR A 126 14.43 -7.69 25.45
C TYR A 126 14.31 -6.30 24.81
N LEU A 127 14.19 -6.23 23.49
CA LEU A 127 13.90 -4.97 22.81
C LEU A 127 12.53 -4.42 23.23
N SER A 128 11.51 -5.27 23.34
CA SER A 128 10.18 -4.90 23.85
C SER A 128 10.29 -4.25 25.22
N CYS A 129 10.99 -4.88 26.16
CA CYS A 129 11.21 -4.39 27.51
C CYS A 129 11.90 -3.02 27.52
N LEU A 130 12.96 -2.85 26.72
CA LEU A 130 13.65 -1.58 26.59
C LEU A 130 12.70 -0.48 26.08
N LEU A 131 11.96 -0.75 25.01
CA LEU A 131 11.04 0.23 24.42
C LEU A 131 9.87 0.57 25.36
N ALA A 132 9.36 -0.40 26.10
CA ALA A 132 8.32 -0.21 27.11
C ALA A 132 8.75 0.76 28.21
N SER A 133 10.01 0.64 28.69
CA SER A 133 10.56 1.57 29.69
C SER A 133 10.69 3.02 29.20
N HIS A 134 10.66 3.23 27.89
CA HIS A 134 10.77 4.51 27.21
C HIS A 134 9.48 4.93 26.49
N ALA A 135 8.38 4.21 26.68
CA ALA A 135 7.13 4.41 25.93
C ALA A 135 6.54 5.82 26.01
N PHE A 136 6.75 6.52 27.13
CA PHE A 136 6.17 7.84 27.40
C PHE A 136 6.58 8.95 26.43
N HIS A 137 7.69 8.80 25.71
CA HIS A 137 8.18 9.78 24.74
C HIS A 137 8.23 9.27 23.30
N ILE A 138 7.73 8.06 23.03
CA ILE A 138 7.62 7.53 21.67
C ILE A 138 6.55 8.31 20.92
N ARG A 139 6.94 8.93 19.81
CA ARG A 139 6.05 9.68 18.92
C ARG A 139 5.60 8.85 17.74
N SER A 140 6.49 8.08 17.14
CA SER A 140 6.17 7.23 16.00
C SER A 140 6.81 5.86 16.21
N PHE A 141 6.06 4.80 15.93
CA PHE A 141 6.55 3.43 16.00
C PHE A 141 6.28 2.75 14.66
N PHE A 142 7.35 2.24 14.04
CA PHE A 142 7.30 1.44 12.83
C PHE A 142 8.08 0.16 13.07
N ALA A 143 7.46 -0.99 12.82
CA ALA A 143 8.14 -2.28 12.79
C ALA A 143 7.73 -3.07 11.56
N SER A 144 8.71 -3.59 10.83
CA SER A 144 8.50 -4.51 9.72
C SER A 144 9.43 -5.70 9.83
N THR A 145 8.85 -6.90 9.79
CA THR A 145 9.57 -8.19 9.83
C THR A 145 8.99 -9.16 8.80
N GLN A 146 9.71 -10.24 8.49
CA GLN A 146 9.18 -11.32 7.65
C GLN A 146 8.25 -12.27 8.42
N ASP A 147 8.49 -12.47 9.71
CA ASP A 147 7.69 -13.33 10.58
C ASP A 147 6.86 -12.48 11.56
N PHE A 148 5.55 -12.72 11.63
CA PHE A 148 4.65 -12.00 12.54
C PHE A 148 4.95 -12.32 14.01
N ARG A 149 5.51 -13.51 14.32
CA ARG A 149 5.90 -13.90 15.69
C ARG A 149 6.97 -12.97 16.25
N SER A 150 7.86 -12.47 15.40
CA SER A 150 8.83 -11.45 15.77
C SER A 150 8.17 -10.15 16.21
N ILE A 151 7.09 -9.74 15.54
CA ILE A 151 6.30 -8.57 15.92
C ILE A 151 5.56 -8.82 17.24
N MET A 152 5.01 -10.03 17.42
CA MET A 152 4.35 -10.43 18.66
C MET A 152 5.31 -10.33 19.86
N TRP A 153 6.51 -10.92 19.77
CA TRP A 153 7.54 -10.82 20.80
C TRP A 153 8.01 -9.38 21.04
N LEU A 154 8.14 -8.58 19.98
CA LEU A 154 8.48 -7.16 20.07
C LEU A 154 7.41 -6.34 20.80
N CYS A 155 6.15 -6.76 20.74
CA CYS A 155 5.03 -6.04 21.32
C CYS A 155 4.65 -6.51 22.73
N MET A 156 5.27 -7.58 23.23
CA MET A 156 4.87 -8.27 24.47
C MET A 156 4.87 -7.34 25.70
N ASP A 157 5.94 -6.57 25.92
CA ASP A 157 6.04 -5.63 27.04
C ASP A 157 5.40 -4.26 26.74
N LEU A 158 4.96 -4.02 25.50
CA LEU A 158 4.22 -2.82 25.11
C LEU A 158 2.72 -2.95 25.37
N ARG A 159 2.26 -4.14 25.77
CA ARG A 159 0.87 -4.45 26.11
C ARG A 159 0.36 -3.50 27.20
N TRP A 160 -0.71 -2.78 26.89
CA TRP A 160 -1.37 -1.81 27.77
C TRP A 160 -0.47 -0.69 28.31
N VAL A 161 0.67 -0.43 27.67
CA VAL A 161 1.57 0.66 28.06
C VAL A 161 1.04 1.98 27.49
N ALA A 162 0.94 2.99 28.35
CA ALA A 162 0.56 4.34 27.95
C ALA A 162 1.66 4.98 27.08
N MET A 163 1.29 5.44 25.89
CA MET A 163 2.18 6.18 24.99
C MET A 163 1.55 7.56 24.68
N PRO A 164 1.57 8.50 25.64
CA PRO A 164 0.88 9.78 25.54
C PRO A 164 1.30 10.64 24.35
N ARG A 165 2.48 10.39 23.78
CA ARG A 165 3.02 11.15 22.64
C ARG A 165 2.87 10.45 21.29
N LEU A 166 2.36 9.22 21.28
CA LEU A 166 2.26 8.41 20.07
C LEU A 166 1.29 9.04 19.08
N LYS A 167 1.77 9.31 17.86
CA LYS A 167 1.01 9.85 16.73
C LYS A 167 0.81 8.81 15.64
N LYS A 168 1.77 7.90 15.47
CA LYS A 168 1.80 6.90 14.41
C LYS A 168 2.24 5.53 14.94
N TRP A 169 1.46 4.51 14.63
CA TRP A 169 1.73 3.10 14.92
C TRP A 169 1.63 2.29 13.64
N VAL A 170 2.71 1.60 13.23
CA VAL A 170 2.75 0.81 12.00
C VAL A 170 3.43 -0.52 12.26
N LEU A 171 2.69 -1.60 12.06
CA LEU A 171 3.22 -2.96 12.04
C LEU A 171 2.98 -3.58 10.66
N SER A 172 4.02 -4.16 10.07
CA SER A 172 3.97 -4.75 8.74
C SER A 172 4.69 -6.09 8.67
N CYS A 173 4.03 -7.12 8.15
CA CYS A 173 4.59 -8.45 7.94
C CYS A 173 4.38 -8.88 6.47
N PRO A 174 5.32 -8.56 5.56
CA PRO A 174 5.13 -8.78 4.12
C PRO A 174 5.04 -10.24 3.69
N ASP A 175 5.75 -11.17 4.33
CA ASP A 175 5.77 -12.57 3.86
C ASP A 175 4.46 -13.30 4.19
N ASN A 176 3.73 -12.84 5.22
CA ASN A 176 2.37 -13.30 5.52
C ASN A 176 1.36 -12.86 4.43
N ILE A 177 1.72 -11.89 3.58
CA ILE A 177 0.90 -11.43 2.45
C ILE A 177 1.03 -12.39 1.26
N ALA A 178 2.18 -13.04 1.08
CA ALA A 178 2.50 -13.92 -0.05
C ALA A 178 2.23 -15.40 0.23
N SER A 179 2.22 -15.76 1.50
CA SER A 179 2.05 -17.12 1.98
C SER A 179 0.57 -17.53 1.96
N GLU A 180 0.17 -18.31 0.97
CA GLU A 180 -1.08 -19.10 1.00
C GLU A 180 -1.05 -20.22 2.06
N LEU A 181 -0.27 -20.07 3.14
CA LEU A 181 -0.33 -21.00 4.24
C LEU A 181 -1.70 -20.80 4.90
N SER A 182 -2.64 -21.65 4.47
CA SER A 182 -3.42 -22.45 5.38
C SER A 182 -2.50 -22.79 6.55
N PHE A 183 -2.54 -21.96 7.61
CA PHE A 183 -2.02 -22.37 8.90
C PHE A 183 -2.72 -23.70 9.13
N SER A 184 -1.94 -24.79 9.16
CA SER A 184 -2.49 -26.06 9.57
C SER A 184 -3.17 -25.82 10.92
N GLU A 185 -4.32 -26.46 11.15
CA GLU A 185 -5.18 -26.35 12.35
C GLU A 185 -4.46 -26.60 13.70
N GLU A 186 -3.14 -26.69 13.72
CA GLU A 186 -2.30 -27.14 14.84
C GLU A 186 -1.63 -26.03 15.63
N HIS A 187 -1.75 -24.75 15.25
CA HIS A 187 -1.15 -23.65 16.02
C HIS A 187 -2.16 -22.53 16.26
N GLU A 188 -2.77 -22.52 17.45
CA GLU A 188 -3.44 -21.32 17.96
C GLU A 188 -2.43 -20.16 17.94
N VAL A 189 -2.72 -19.14 17.16
CA VAL A 189 -1.86 -17.96 17.03
C VAL A 189 -2.25 -16.98 18.11
N GLU A 190 -1.34 -16.67 19.03
CA GLU A 190 -1.60 -15.64 20.05
C GLU A 190 -1.65 -14.26 19.38
N PRO A 191 -2.74 -13.47 19.59
CA PRO A 191 -2.88 -12.16 18.97
C PRO A 191 -1.94 -11.12 19.59
N ILE A 192 -1.66 -10.05 18.84
CA ILE A 192 -0.92 -8.92 19.39
C ILE A 192 -1.81 -8.06 20.27
N HIS A 193 -1.39 -7.93 21.52
CA HIS A 193 -2.10 -7.20 22.57
C HIS A 193 -1.67 -5.72 22.71
N VAL A 194 -1.62 -4.98 21.61
CA VAL A 194 -1.28 -3.53 21.61
C VAL A 194 -2.41 -2.72 20.99
N LEU A 195 -2.61 -1.51 21.50
CA LEU A 195 -3.79 -0.68 21.22
C LEU A 195 -5.10 -1.27 21.75
N GLU A 196 -5.01 -2.19 22.71
CA GLU A 196 -6.15 -2.83 23.37
C GLU A 196 -6.61 -2.08 24.61
N TYR A 197 -7.87 -2.31 25.00
CA TYR A 197 -8.33 -1.99 26.34
C TYR A 197 -8.17 -3.16 27.32
N SER A 198 -8.15 -2.86 28.62
CA SER A 198 -7.61 -3.76 29.65
C SER A 198 -8.65 -4.53 30.48
N PHE A 199 -9.86 -4.82 29.99
CA PHE A 199 -10.90 -5.44 30.83
C PHE A 199 -11.52 -6.71 30.22
N GLU A 200 -11.46 -7.78 31.02
CA GLU A 200 -12.15 -9.03 30.81
C GLU A 200 -13.64 -8.88 31.22
N ASP A 201 -14.52 -9.55 30.46
CA ASP A 201 -15.93 -9.86 30.74
C ASP A 201 -17.06 -8.86 30.38
N VAL A 202 -16.79 -7.61 29.97
CA VAL A 202 -17.85 -6.71 29.48
C VAL A 202 -17.41 -5.96 28.22
N GLN A 203 -18.21 -6.06 27.15
CA GLN A 203 -18.00 -5.30 25.92
C GLN A 203 -18.18 -3.80 26.22
N PRO A 204 -17.12 -2.98 26.12
CA PRO A 204 -17.17 -1.57 26.47
C PRO A 204 -18.02 -0.80 25.46
N SER A 205 -18.70 0.23 25.95
CA SER A 205 -19.35 1.21 25.08
C SER A 205 -18.30 2.01 24.28
N SER A 206 -18.70 2.57 23.13
CA SER A 206 -17.81 3.43 22.33
C SER A 206 -17.26 4.63 23.11
N ARG A 207 -17.96 5.09 24.15
CA ARG A 207 -17.49 6.18 25.03
C ARG A 207 -16.37 5.73 25.96
N GLU A 208 -16.42 4.49 26.45
CA GLU A 208 -15.36 3.91 27.28
C GLU A 208 -14.11 3.63 26.47
N LEU A 209 -14.27 3.10 25.25
CA LEU A 209 -13.17 2.95 24.29
C LEU A 209 -12.48 4.28 23.98
N GLN A 210 -13.26 5.34 23.71
CA GLN A 210 -12.72 6.68 23.48
C GLN A 210 -11.97 7.21 24.70
N ARG A 211 -12.49 6.98 25.92
CA ARG A 211 -11.83 7.38 27.15
C ARG A 211 -10.48 6.68 27.29
N TRP A 212 -10.44 5.36 27.16
CA TRP A 212 -9.19 4.60 27.26
C TRP A 212 -8.18 4.97 26.19
N SER A 213 -8.62 5.09 24.94
CA SER A 213 -7.75 5.57 23.86
C SER A 213 -7.23 6.98 24.14
N SER A 214 -8.02 7.86 24.76
CA SER A 214 -7.56 9.20 25.14
C SER A 214 -6.60 9.20 26.34
N GLU A 215 -6.68 8.19 27.20
CA GLU A 215 -5.80 8.04 28.37
C GLU A 215 -4.44 7.42 27.95
N LEU A 216 -4.46 6.38 27.10
CA LEU A 216 -3.25 5.67 26.66
C LEU A 216 -2.58 6.33 25.45
N TYR A 217 -3.36 6.77 24.46
CA TYR A 217 -2.89 7.21 23.13
C TYR A 217 -3.57 8.51 22.63
N PRO A 218 -3.61 9.60 23.43
CA PRO A 218 -4.36 10.82 23.12
C PRO A 218 -4.01 11.49 21.78
N LEU A 219 -2.77 11.31 21.30
CA LEU A 219 -2.28 11.96 20.08
C LEU A 219 -2.27 11.05 18.86
N LEU A 220 -2.75 9.81 18.98
CA LEU A 220 -2.71 8.84 17.89
C LEU A 220 -3.60 9.28 16.74
N LYS A 221 -3.05 9.25 15.53
CA LYS A 221 -3.74 9.65 14.29
C LYS A 221 -3.59 8.64 13.16
N VAL A 222 -2.51 7.86 13.16
CA VAL A 222 -2.19 6.91 12.10
C VAL A 222 -1.97 5.54 12.70
N VAL A 223 -2.76 4.56 12.24
CA VAL A 223 -2.58 3.14 12.56
C VAL A 223 -2.50 2.35 11.25
N GLU A 224 -1.46 1.54 11.09
CA GLU A 224 -1.32 0.62 9.98
C GLU A 224 -0.99 -0.78 10.54
N CYS A 225 -1.88 -1.74 10.29
CA CYS A 225 -1.75 -3.13 10.72
C CYS A 225 -1.82 -4.02 9.47
N CYS A 226 -0.67 -4.52 9.02
CA CYS A 226 -0.54 -5.28 7.78
C CYS A 226 0.06 -6.67 8.04
N GLY A 227 -0.71 -7.75 7.85
CA GLY A 227 -0.16 -9.12 7.97
C GLY A 227 0.07 -9.63 9.40
N VAL A 228 -0.57 -9.03 10.41
CA VAL A 228 -0.28 -9.28 11.82
C VAL A 228 -1.58 -9.58 12.58
N PRO A 229 -1.67 -10.67 13.36
CA PRO A 229 -2.87 -11.01 14.11
C PRO A 229 -3.09 -10.02 15.28
N TYR A 230 -4.32 -9.57 15.46
CA TYR A 230 -4.75 -8.70 16.56
C TYR A 230 -6.04 -9.24 17.15
N ASP A 231 -6.27 -9.02 18.45
CA ASP A 231 -7.60 -9.19 19.00
C ASP A 231 -8.46 -7.97 18.65
N TRP A 232 -9.17 -8.07 17.54
CA TRP A 232 -9.99 -6.99 17.02
C TRP A 232 -11.14 -6.59 17.95
N ASN A 233 -11.57 -7.48 18.85
CA ASN A 233 -12.62 -7.16 19.81
C ASN A 233 -12.14 -6.19 20.88
N LEU A 234 -10.83 -6.19 21.14
CA LEU A 234 -10.19 -5.32 22.13
C LEU A 234 -9.64 -4.01 21.54
N PHE A 235 -9.71 -3.83 20.21
CA PHE A 235 -9.13 -2.67 19.53
C PHE A 235 -9.73 -1.35 20.02
N SER A 236 -8.92 -0.55 20.72
CA SER A 236 -9.38 0.66 21.42
C SER A 236 -9.11 1.96 20.67
N ALA A 237 -8.20 1.97 19.69
CA ALA A 237 -7.75 3.20 19.04
C ALA A 237 -8.92 4.00 18.43
N SER A 238 -8.96 5.30 18.73
CA SER A 238 -10.05 6.20 18.36
C SER A 238 -9.53 7.52 17.80
N ASN A 239 -10.43 8.33 17.21
CA ASN A 239 -10.09 9.66 16.67
C ASN A 239 -8.94 9.64 15.64
N LEU A 240 -8.82 8.53 14.90
CA LEU A 240 -7.80 8.33 13.86
C LEU A 240 -8.14 9.15 12.62
N GLN A 241 -7.10 9.60 11.91
CA GLN A 241 -7.19 10.20 10.58
C GLN A 241 -6.89 9.17 9.51
N ASN A 242 -5.92 8.28 9.76
CA ASN A 242 -5.52 7.24 8.83
C ASN A 242 -5.60 5.87 9.50
N LEU A 243 -6.34 4.96 8.88
CA LEU A 243 -6.40 3.57 9.29
C LEU A 243 -6.10 2.67 8.09
N CYS A 244 -5.13 1.78 8.24
CA CYS A 244 -4.82 0.74 7.29
C CYS A 244 -4.94 -0.62 7.97
N LEU A 245 -5.85 -1.45 7.48
CA LEU A 245 -6.00 -2.84 7.87
C LEU A 245 -5.83 -3.68 6.60
N ALA A 246 -4.74 -4.43 6.51
CA ALA A 246 -4.40 -5.15 5.29
C ALA A 246 -3.88 -6.56 5.58
N TYR A 247 -4.30 -7.51 4.73
CA TYR A 247 -3.76 -8.87 4.67
C TYR A 247 -3.80 -9.60 6.01
N GLN A 248 -4.92 -9.51 6.74
CA GLN A 248 -5.02 -10.19 8.03
C GLN A 248 -5.03 -11.72 7.83
N PRO A 249 -4.37 -12.49 8.73
CA PRO A 249 -4.45 -13.95 8.71
C PRO A 249 -5.91 -14.40 8.70
N TRP A 250 -6.23 -15.48 7.97
CA TRP A 250 -7.61 -15.84 7.64
C TRP A 250 -8.51 -15.98 8.87
N ASP A 251 -8.05 -16.74 9.86
CA ASP A 251 -8.81 -17.05 11.08
C ASP A 251 -8.85 -15.88 12.08
N GLU A 252 -7.99 -14.87 11.88
CA GLU A 252 -7.84 -13.70 12.74
C GLU A 252 -8.45 -12.45 12.11
N ARG A 253 -9.32 -12.59 11.11
CA ARG A 253 -10.01 -11.46 10.49
C ARG A 253 -11.12 -10.96 11.41
N PRO A 254 -11.31 -9.63 11.55
CA PRO A 254 -12.46 -9.11 12.27
C PRO A 254 -13.76 -9.54 11.58
N SER A 255 -14.76 -9.90 12.41
CA SER A 255 -16.14 -9.98 11.95
C SER A 255 -16.60 -8.61 11.41
N MET A 256 -17.67 -8.60 10.61
CA MET A 256 -18.21 -7.34 10.07
C MET A 256 -18.68 -6.38 11.17
N ASP A 257 -19.27 -6.92 12.24
CA ASP A 257 -19.71 -6.12 13.38
C ASP A 257 -18.52 -5.56 14.16
N THR A 258 -17.46 -6.35 14.35
CA THR A 258 -16.21 -5.89 14.95
C THR A 258 -15.57 -4.77 14.12
N LEU A 259 -15.45 -4.96 12.80
CA LEU A 259 -14.91 -3.94 11.89
C LEU A 259 -15.76 -2.65 11.91
N ARG A 260 -17.09 -2.79 11.95
CA ARG A 260 -17.99 -1.64 12.09
C ARG A 260 -17.78 -0.90 13.41
N GLY A 261 -17.58 -1.64 14.51
CA GLY A 261 -17.22 -1.08 15.82
C GLY A 261 -15.93 -0.28 15.75
N ILE A 262 -14.87 -0.86 15.20
CA ILE A 262 -13.56 -0.22 15.00
C ILE A 262 -13.70 1.09 14.21
N LEU A 263 -14.39 1.06 13.06
CA LEU A 263 -14.55 2.24 12.22
C LEU A 263 -15.44 3.32 12.86
N SER A 264 -16.41 2.92 13.70
CA SER A 264 -17.26 3.86 14.42
C SER A 264 -16.48 4.74 15.41
N ASN A 265 -15.40 4.22 15.98
CA ASN A 265 -14.53 4.95 16.92
C ASN A 265 -13.81 6.14 16.29
N SER A 266 -13.67 6.15 14.95
CA SER A 266 -13.02 7.22 14.18
C SER A 266 -13.92 7.80 13.09
N MET A 267 -15.24 7.55 13.16
CA MET A 267 -16.20 7.88 12.10
C MET A 267 -16.12 9.34 11.63
N ASN A 268 -15.95 10.28 12.56
CA ASN A 268 -15.95 11.72 12.28
C ASN A 268 -14.55 12.31 12.01
N THR A 269 -13.49 11.50 12.11
CA THR A 269 -12.10 11.98 11.99
C THR A 269 -11.34 11.32 10.86
N LEU A 270 -11.80 10.14 10.40
CA LEU A 270 -11.09 9.34 9.42
C LEU A 270 -11.11 10.01 8.03
N GLU A 271 -9.92 10.24 7.47
CA GLU A 271 -9.68 10.89 6.18
C GLU A 271 -9.11 9.91 5.14
N SER A 272 -8.34 8.92 5.60
CA SER A 272 -7.75 7.88 4.76
C SER A 272 -8.05 6.49 5.33
N LEU A 273 -8.58 5.60 4.50
CA LEU A 273 -8.93 4.25 4.87
C LEU A 273 -8.41 3.24 3.84
N VAL A 274 -7.65 2.26 4.32
CA VAL A 274 -7.19 1.11 3.53
C VAL A 274 -7.78 -0.16 4.13
N LEU A 275 -8.56 -0.88 3.35
CA LEU A 275 -9.15 -2.17 3.71
C LEU A 275 -8.72 -3.16 2.64
N THR A 276 -7.83 -4.09 2.96
CA THR A 276 -7.35 -5.10 2.01
C THR A 276 -7.41 -6.48 2.62
N SER A 277 -8.23 -7.39 2.08
CA SER A 277 -8.32 -8.77 2.56
C SER A 277 -8.51 -8.87 4.08
N VAL A 278 -9.43 -8.06 4.60
CA VAL A 278 -9.62 -7.80 6.05
C VAL A 278 -10.90 -8.41 6.61
N VAL A 279 -11.83 -8.87 5.78
CA VAL A 279 -13.13 -9.37 6.24
C VAL A 279 -13.23 -10.86 6.06
N ASP A 280 -13.81 -11.53 7.05
CA ASP A 280 -14.25 -12.91 6.93
C ASP A 280 -15.61 -12.96 6.22
N ILE A 281 -15.62 -13.55 5.03
CA ILE A 281 -16.82 -13.71 4.20
C ILE A 281 -17.60 -15.01 4.51
N ASP A 282 -16.99 -15.96 5.22
CA ASP A 282 -17.57 -17.27 5.50
C ASP A 282 -18.49 -17.24 6.73
N SER A 283 -18.39 -16.19 7.55
CA SER A 283 -19.22 -15.94 8.73
C SER A 283 -20.74 -15.85 8.45
N GLY A 284 -21.17 -15.77 7.19
CA GLY A 284 -22.58 -15.93 6.77
C GLY A 284 -23.54 -14.87 7.33
N SER A 285 -23.05 -13.83 7.99
CA SER A 285 -23.86 -12.80 8.61
C SER A 285 -24.58 -11.98 7.54
N PRO A 286 -25.90 -11.72 7.67
CA PRO A 286 -26.59 -10.84 6.75
C PRO A 286 -25.99 -9.43 6.80
N PRO A 287 -25.99 -8.68 5.67
CA PRO A 287 -25.49 -7.32 5.67
C PRO A 287 -26.26 -6.46 6.68
N PRO A 288 -25.58 -5.53 7.37
CA PRO A 288 -26.22 -4.71 8.39
C PRO A 288 -27.35 -3.87 7.80
N ALA A 289 -28.45 -3.73 8.54
CA ALA A 289 -29.64 -2.99 8.09
C ALA A 289 -29.38 -1.50 7.78
N VAL A 290 -28.37 -0.90 8.41
CA VAL A 290 -28.00 0.50 8.25
C VAL A 290 -26.50 0.59 8.01
N ARG A 291 -26.10 1.28 6.93
CA ARG A 291 -24.70 1.56 6.60
C ARG A 291 -24.09 2.54 7.59
N LEU A 292 -22.84 2.29 8.00
CA LEU A 292 -22.07 3.27 8.75
C LEU A 292 -21.51 4.31 7.77
N VAL A 293 -21.90 5.57 7.96
CA VAL A 293 -21.45 6.68 7.11
C VAL A 293 -20.10 7.20 7.62
N LEU A 294 -19.11 7.26 6.75
CA LEU A 294 -17.76 7.77 7.02
C LEU A 294 -17.57 9.10 6.26
N PRO A 295 -18.08 10.22 6.80
CA PRO A 295 -18.29 11.45 6.03
C PRO A 295 -17.01 12.18 5.61
N ARG A 296 -15.86 11.87 6.20
CA ARG A 296 -14.59 12.56 5.94
C ARG A 296 -13.58 11.74 5.15
N VAL A 297 -13.88 10.47 4.85
CA VAL A 297 -12.96 9.60 4.09
C VAL A 297 -12.86 10.11 2.67
N GLN A 298 -11.69 10.63 2.32
CA GLN A 298 -11.35 11.16 1.01
C GLN A 298 -10.52 10.16 0.21
N ASN A 299 -9.61 9.46 0.89
CA ASN A 299 -8.75 8.44 0.31
C ASN A 299 -9.25 7.06 0.73
N LEU A 300 -9.70 6.26 -0.24
CA LEU A 300 -10.18 4.91 -0.01
C LEU A 300 -9.36 3.92 -0.84
N THR A 301 -8.79 2.91 -0.19
CA THR A 301 -8.18 1.75 -0.85
C THR A 301 -9.00 0.51 -0.52
N LEU A 302 -9.48 -0.16 -1.56
CA LEU A 302 -10.19 -1.43 -1.48
C LEU A 302 -9.32 -2.52 -2.12
N GLY A 303 -8.73 -3.34 -1.27
CA GLY A 303 -8.04 -4.54 -1.68
C GLY A 303 -8.87 -5.78 -1.39
N TYR A 304 -8.82 -6.77 -2.27
CA TYR A 304 -9.60 -7.98 -2.10
C TYR A 304 -8.88 -9.24 -2.59
N ARG A 305 -9.10 -10.35 -1.88
CA ARG A 305 -8.74 -11.70 -2.37
C ARG A 305 -9.85 -12.29 -3.21
N VAL A 306 -11.09 -12.05 -2.79
CA VAL A 306 -12.30 -12.49 -3.48
C VAL A 306 -13.27 -11.31 -3.62
N PRO A 307 -13.99 -11.17 -4.76
CA PRO A 307 -14.86 -10.03 -5.03
C PRO A 307 -15.91 -9.72 -3.94
N GLN A 308 -16.37 -10.77 -3.26
CA GLN A 308 -17.38 -10.71 -2.20
C GLN A 308 -16.93 -9.82 -1.02
N GLU A 309 -15.62 -9.75 -0.74
CA GLU A 309 -15.09 -8.88 0.32
C GLU A 309 -15.47 -7.41 0.05
N VAL A 310 -15.31 -6.95 -1.19
CA VAL A 310 -15.68 -5.57 -1.57
C VAL A 310 -17.19 -5.36 -1.50
N GLN A 311 -17.97 -6.35 -1.91
CA GLN A 311 -19.43 -6.27 -1.84
C GLN A 311 -19.90 -6.07 -0.40
N VAL A 312 -19.44 -6.90 0.54
CA VAL A 312 -19.85 -6.82 1.95
C VAL A 312 -19.40 -5.49 2.56
N LEU A 313 -18.18 -5.05 2.28
CA LEU A 313 -17.69 -3.74 2.74
C LEU A 313 -18.55 -2.58 2.24
N LEU A 314 -18.87 -2.54 0.95
CA LEU A 314 -19.67 -1.46 0.37
C LEU A 314 -21.14 -1.51 0.81
N GLN A 315 -21.65 -2.70 1.14
CA GLN A 315 -22.96 -2.86 1.77
C GLN A 315 -22.99 -2.41 3.23
N ALA A 316 -21.87 -2.45 3.94
CA ALA A 316 -21.77 -2.06 5.34
C ALA A 316 -21.40 -0.58 5.56
N PHE A 317 -20.66 0.03 4.63
CA PHE A 317 -20.08 1.36 4.80
C PHE A 317 -20.44 2.31 3.67
N GLU A 318 -20.64 3.59 3.98
CA GLU A 318 -20.89 4.67 3.01
C GLU A 318 -19.78 5.72 3.05
N PHE A 319 -19.33 6.16 1.87
CA PHE A 319 -18.17 7.03 1.71
C PHE A 319 -18.49 8.26 0.85
N PRO A 320 -19.27 9.23 1.38
CA PRO A 320 -19.80 10.33 0.58
C PRO A 320 -18.75 11.35 0.13
N ALA A 321 -17.57 11.39 0.76
CA ALA A 321 -16.50 12.37 0.46
C ALA A 321 -15.31 11.80 -0.34
N VAL A 322 -15.39 10.55 -0.80
CA VAL A 322 -14.28 9.91 -1.52
C VAL A 322 -13.95 10.67 -2.79
N ASN A 323 -12.67 11.04 -2.92
CA ASN A 323 -12.11 11.74 -4.07
C ASN A 323 -10.93 10.97 -4.71
N LYS A 324 -10.28 10.08 -3.93
CA LYS A 324 -9.24 9.16 -4.38
C LYS A 324 -9.67 7.73 -4.07
N LEU A 325 -9.66 6.89 -5.10
CA LEU A 325 -9.98 5.48 -4.98
C LEU A 325 -8.83 4.64 -5.53
N VAL A 326 -8.40 3.66 -4.75
CA VAL A 326 -7.47 2.61 -5.18
C VAL A 326 -8.20 1.28 -5.11
N ILE A 327 -8.17 0.50 -6.19
CA ILE A 327 -8.74 -0.85 -6.23
C ILE A 327 -7.60 -1.83 -6.56
N GLN A 328 -7.40 -2.82 -5.70
CA GLN A 328 -6.34 -3.81 -5.87
C GLN A 328 -6.83 -5.24 -5.65
N SER A 329 -6.48 -6.12 -6.59
CA SER A 329 -6.73 -7.56 -6.44
C SER A 329 -5.48 -8.21 -5.85
N SER A 330 -5.63 -9.01 -4.78
CA SER A 330 -4.52 -9.80 -4.22
C SER A 330 -4.33 -11.13 -4.97
N ALA A 331 -5.35 -11.61 -5.68
CA ALA A 331 -5.29 -12.82 -6.50
C ALA A 331 -5.33 -12.49 -7.99
N ALA A 332 -4.53 -13.19 -8.79
CA ALA A 332 -4.58 -13.08 -10.24
C ALA A 332 -5.81 -13.82 -10.79
N GLY A 333 -6.80 -13.09 -11.32
CA GLY A 333 -7.60 -13.58 -12.44
C GLY A 333 -8.97 -14.20 -12.21
N THR A 334 -9.67 -14.00 -11.08
CA THR A 334 -11.08 -14.45 -10.97
C THR A 334 -12.03 -13.39 -10.39
N GLY A 335 -13.20 -13.21 -11.03
CA GLY A 335 -14.38 -12.53 -10.48
C GLY A 335 -14.40 -10.99 -10.39
N ALA A 336 -13.40 -10.27 -10.91
CA ALA A 336 -13.27 -8.83 -10.65
C ALA A 336 -14.37 -7.91 -11.26
N ALA A 337 -15.16 -8.37 -12.24
CA ALA A 337 -16.23 -7.52 -12.82
C ALA A 337 -17.28 -7.11 -11.77
N ASP A 338 -17.62 -8.02 -10.86
CA ASP A 338 -18.60 -7.78 -9.80
C ASP A 338 -18.12 -6.71 -8.81
N VAL A 339 -16.80 -6.61 -8.59
CA VAL A 339 -16.20 -5.53 -7.78
C VAL A 339 -16.56 -4.18 -8.38
N PHE A 340 -16.38 -4.02 -9.69
CA PHE A 340 -16.69 -2.75 -10.36
C PHE A 340 -18.19 -2.46 -10.38
N ILE A 341 -19.05 -3.48 -10.51
CA ILE A 341 -20.50 -3.32 -10.38
C ILE A 341 -20.85 -2.79 -8.98
N ASN A 342 -20.30 -3.39 -7.93
CA ASN A 342 -20.52 -2.93 -6.55
C ASN A 342 -20.00 -1.51 -6.34
N VAL A 343 -18.79 -1.20 -6.80
CA VAL A 343 -18.21 0.14 -6.75
C VAL A 343 -19.12 1.17 -7.43
N MET A 344 -19.64 0.84 -8.62
CA MET A 344 -20.59 1.69 -9.34
C MET A 344 -21.89 1.91 -8.56
N ASN A 345 -22.38 0.91 -7.84
CA ASN A 345 -23.65 0.97 -7.12
C ASN A 345 -23.56 1.73 -5.79
N TYR A 346 -22.41 1.68 -5.12
CA TYR A 346 -22.28 2.15 -3.74
C TYR A 346 -21.40 3.39 -3.55
N LEU A 347 -20.54 3.75 -4.52
CA LEU A 347 -19.63 4.88 -4.41
C LEU A 347 -20.01 6.06 -5.33
N PRO A 348 -19.78 7.31 -4.89
CA PRO A 348 -20.08 8.52 -5.68
C PRO A 348 -19.03 8.78 -6.77
N LEU A 349 -18.94 7.92 -7.80
CA LEU A 349 -17.89 7.98 -8.82
C LEU A 349 -17.81 9.31 -9.61
N GLY A 350 -18.92 10.05 -9.68
CA GLY A 350 -18.97 11.33 -10.40
C GLY A 350 -18.09 12.44 -9.81
N GLN A 351 -17.71 12.35 -8.53
CA GLN A 351 -16.83 13.34 -7.89
C GLN A 351 -15.37 12.87 -7.79
N LEU A 352 -15.08 11.64 -8.20
CA LEU A 352 -13.76 11.03 -8.08
C LEU A 352 -12.75 11.79 -8.96
N GLN A 353 -11.62 12.21 -8.36
CA GLN A 353 -10.56 12.95 -9.05
C GLN A 353 -9.34 12.09 -9.34
N ILE A 354 -9.06 11.10 -8.48
CA ILE A 354 -7.90 10.22 -8.59
C ILE A 354 -8.38 8.77 -8.55
N LEU A 355 -7.98 7.98 -9.55
CA LEU A 355 -8.26 6.56 -9.62
C LEU A 355 -6.96 5.79 -9.87
N GLU A 356 -6.76 4.74 -9.09
CA GLU A 356 -5.65 3.80 -9.24
C GLU A 356 -6.20 2.38 -9.29
N LEU A 357 -5.87 1.65 -10.35
CA LEU A 357 -6.35 0.29 -10.60
C LEU A 357 -5.17 -0.65 -10.73
N TRP A 358 -5.17 -1.71 -9.93
CA TRP A 358 -4.17 -2.78 -9.98
C TRP A 358 -4.75 -4.05 -10.57
N ALA A 359 -4.18 -4.46 -11.71
CA ALA A 359 -4.59 -5.59 -12.53
C ALA A 359 -6.11 -5.66 -12.76
N PRO A 360 -6.77 -4.57 -13.22
CA PRO A 360 -8.23 -4.54 -13.31
C PRO A 360 -8.74 -5.54 -14.35
N TYR A 361 -9.71 -6.36 -13.97
CA TYR A 361 -10.37 -7.31 -14.86
C TYR A 361 -11.89 -7.08 -14.88
N PHE A 362 -12.44 -6.80 -16.06
CA PHE A 362 -13.85 -6.44 -16.26
C PHE A 362 -14.67 -7.57 -16.92
N GLY A 363 -14.16 -8.81 -16.90
CA GLY A 363 -14.78 -9.94 -17.60
C GLY A 363 -14.36 -10.05 -19.07
N SER A 364 -15.02 -10.95 -19.79
CA SER A 364 -14.76 -11.15 -21.21
C SER A 364 -15.05 -9.89 -22.02
N VAL A 365 -14.18 -9.61 -22.99
CA VAL A 365 -14.40 -8.53 -23.96
C VAL A 365 -15.66 -8.88 -24.73
N PHE A 366 -16.73 -8.12 -24.50
CA PHE A 366 -17.98 -8.26 -25.23
C PHE A 366 -17.67 -8.21 -26.75
N PRO A 367 -18.20 -9.15 -27.56
CA PRO A 367 -17.94 -9.17 -28.99
C PRO A 367 -18.30 -7.81 -29.59
N GLY A 368 -17.34 -7.23 -30.31
CA GLY A 368 -17.25 -5.84 -30.74
C GLY A 368 -18.57 -5.06 -30.77
N LEU A 369 -18.85 -4.33 -29.69
CA LEU A 369 -19.91 -3.35 -29.64
C LEU A 369 -19.66 -2.31 -30.74
N ASP A 370 -20.61 -2.10 -31.65
CA ASP A 370 -20.45 -1.13 -32.73
C ASP A 370 -20.32 0.29 -32.14
N PRO A 371 -19.17 0.96 -32.29
CA PRO A 371 -18.96 2.31 -31.77
C PRO A 371 -20.00 3.31 -32.28
N GLU A 372 -20.51 3.13 -33.50
CA GLU A 372 -21.52 4.04 -34.06
C GLU A 372 -22.89 3.87 -33.40
N LEU A 373 -23.26 2.65 -33.00
CA LEU A 373 -24.49 2.41 -32.23
C LEU A 373 -24.39 3.04 -30.83
N VAL A 374 -23.22 2.95 -30.19
CA VAL A 374 -22.95 3.60 -28.89
C VAL A 374 -23.02 5.12 -29.02
N LYS A 375 -22.38 5.67 -30.06
CA LYS A 375 -22.36 7.11 -30.35
C LYS A 375 -23.76 7.66 -30.58
N LYS A 376 -24.60 6.94 -31.33
CA LYS A 376 -26.00 7.29 -31.59
C LYS A 376 -26.93 7.08 -30.38
N GLY A 377 -26.44 6.48 -29.30
CA GLY A 377 -27.26 6.16 -28.12
C GLY A 377 -28.29 5.06 -28.38
N CYS A 378 -28.04 4.18 -29.36
CA CYS A 378 -28.92 3.06 -29.70
C CYS A 378 -28.80 1.90 -28.69
N ILE A 379 -27.85 1.96 -27.76
CA ILE A 379 -27.59 0.95 -26.74
C ILE A 379 -27.80 1.61 -25.38
N THR A 380 -28.61 0.98 -24.52
CA THR A 380 -28.85 1.47 -23.16
C THR A 380 -27.60 1.30 -22.30
N GLU A 381 -27.45 2.12 -21.27
CA GLU A 381 -26.24 2.12 -20.43
C GLU A 381 -26.05 0.76 -19.74
N GLU A 382 -27.13 0.10 -19.32
CA GLU A 382 -27.12 -1.21 -18.65
C GLU A 382 -26.66 -2.34 -19.58
N ALA A 383 -26.82 -2.17 -20.89
CA ALA A 383 -26.39 -3.14 -21.89
C ALA A 383 -24.91 -2.95 -22.30
N LEU A 384 -24.25 -1.90 -21.81
CA LEU A 384 -22.84 -1.68 -22.10
C LEU A 384 -21.94 -2.61 -21.27
N PRO A 385 -20.73 -2.94 -21.75
CA PRO A 385 -19.74 -3.64 -20.95
C PRO A 385 -19.43 -2.90 -19.65
N VAL A 386 -19.23 -3.64 -18.55
CA VAL A 386 -18.99 -3.07 -17.19
C VAL A 386 -17.88 -2.03 -17.20
N ALA A 387 -16.78 -2.29 -17.92
CA ALA A 387 -15.68 -1.34 -18.07
C ALA A 387 -16.12 0.01 -18.67
N LEU A 388 -16.98 -0.02 -19.69
CA LEU A 388 -17.48 1.18 -20.34
C LEU A 388 -18.47 1.94 -19.45
N GLN A 389 -19.37 1.23 -18.76
CA GLN A 389 -20.26 1.83 -17.76
C GLN A 389 -19.44 2.53 -16.66
N PHE A 390 -18.42 1.85 -16.14
CA PHE A 390 -17.56 2.37 -15.09
C PHE A 390 -16.82 3.64 -15.56
N ILE A 391 -16.21 3.60 -16.75
CA ILE A 391 -15.55 4.76 -17.36
C ILE A 391 -16.51 5.96 -17.49
N ARG A 392 -17.76 5.73 -17.89
CA ARG A 392 -18.75 6.79 -18.09
C ARG A 392 -19.22 7.45 -16.78
N ARG A 393 -19.13 6.74 -15.65
CA ARG A 393 -19.44 7.32 -14.33
C ARG A 393 -18.31 8.20 -13.77
N LEU A 394 -17.10 8.14 -14.33
CA LEU A 394 -15.90 8.86 -13.86
C LEU A 394 -15.79 10.27 -14.47
N THR A 395 -16.82 11.09 -14.28
CA THR A 395 -16.97 12.38 -14.97
C THR A 395 -16.01 13.48 -14.51
N SER A 396 -15.50 13.40 -13.28
CA SER A 396 -14.57 14.39 -12.69
C SER A 396 -13.12 13.94 -12.64
N LEU A 397 -12.79 12.77 -13.23
CA LEU A 397 -11.48 12.16 -13.10
C LEU A 397 -10.37 13.03 -13.72
N ARG A 398 -9.31 13.26 -12.94
CA ARG A 398 -8.15 14.08 -13.33
C ARG A 398 -6.89 13.25 -13.48
N LEU A 399 -6.69 12.27 -12.60
CA LEU A 399 -5.51 11.42 -12.59
C LEU A 399 -5.94 9.95 -12.62
N LEU A 400 -5.36 9.20 -13.56
CA LEU A 400 -5.58 7.76 -13.69
C LEU A 400 -4.23 7.04 -13.63
N SER A 401 -4.09 6.11 -12.70
CA SER A 401 -2.98 5.17 -12.63
C SER A 401 -3.46 3.75 -12.90
N LEU A 402 -2.80 3.06 -13.83
CA LEU A 402 -3.11 1.71 -14.22
C LEU A 402 -1.88 0.83 -14.04
N HIS A 403 -1.98 -0.18 -13.19
CA HIS A 403 -0.98 -1.22 -13.02
C HIS A 403 -1.51 -2.49 -13.68
N PHE A 404 -0.77 -3.05 -14.64
CA PHE A 404 -1.13 -4.20 -15.46
C PHE A 404 -2.53 -4.08 -16.09
N PRO A 405 -2.81 -3.01 -16.88
CA PRO A 405 -4.14 -2.77 -17.43
C PRO A 405 -4.60 -3.90 -18.37
N CYS A 406 -5.90 -4.19 -18.38
CA CYS A 406 -6.47 -5.06 -19.41
C CYS A 406 -6.77 -4.29 -20.71
N ASP A 407 -6.56 -4.95 -21.85
CA ASP A 407 -6.77 -4.40 -23.19
C ASP A 407 -8.20 -3.85 -23.39
N GLY A 408 -9.19 -4.53 -22.82
CA GLY A 408 -10.59 -4.12 -22.89
C GLY A 408 -10.81 -2.72 -22.30
N PHE A 409 -10.28 -2.48 -21.10
CA PHE A 409 -10.41 -1.19 -20.42
C PHE A 409 -9.74 -0.07 -21.24
N LEU A 410 -8.50 -0.29 -21.69
CA LEU A 410 -7.77 0.66 -22.54
C LEU A 410 -8.53 0.97 -23.83
N LYS A 411 -9.12 -0.05 -24.47
CA LYS A 411 -9.94 0.14 -25.67
C LYS A 411 -11.16 1.04 -25.39
N TYR A 412 -11.87 0.82 -24.29
CA TYR A 412 -13.05 1.61 -23.93
C TYR A 412 -12.74 3.06 -23.55
N MET A 413 -11.50 3.38 -23.16
CA MET A 413 -11.08 4.78 -23.02
C MET A 413 -11.12 5.55 -24.35
N ASN A 414 -11.01 4.85 -25.49
CA ASN A 414 -11.12 5.43 -26.83
C ASN A 414 -12.51 5.25 -27.47
N TYR A 415 -13.48 4.71 -26.75
CA TYR A 415 -14.85 4.61 -27.28
C TYR A 415 -15.51 5.98 -27.36
N PRO A 416 -16.42 6.18 -28.33
CA PRO A 416 -17.13 7.43 -28.48
C PRO A 416 -18.07 7.69 -27.30
N VAL A 417 -18.16 8.96 -26.91
CA VAL A 417 -19.21 9.44 -26.01
C VAL A 417 -20.54 9.46 -26.79
N THR A 418 -21.64 9.13 -26.11
CA THR A 418 -22.97 9.21 -26.71
C THR A 418 -23.30 10.66 -27.05
N GLN A 419 -23.79 10.90 -28.27
CA GLN A 419 -24.14 12.24 -28.73
C GLN A 419 -25.30 12.82 -27.91
N PRO A 420 -25.25 14.13 -27.58
CA PRO A 420 -26.39 14.82 -26.99
C PRO A 420 -27.63 14.69 -27.88
N LYS A 421 -28.81 14.52 -27.26
CA LYS A 421 -30.08 14.38 -27.99
C LYS A 421 -30.48 15.63 -28.79
N ASP A 422 -29.88 16.78 -28.48
CA ASP A 422 -30.09 18.04 -29.19
C ASP A 422 -29.39 18.09 -30.56
N GLY A 423 -28.63 17.05 -30.92
CA GLY A 423 -27.94 16.94 -32.21
C GLY A 423 -26.69 17.83 -32.32
N THR A 424 -26.25 18.44 -31.23
CA THR A 424 -25.05 19.27 -31.23
C THR A 424 -23.81 18.39 -31.34
N ASP A 425 -22.99 18.63 -32.36
CA ASP A 425 -21.71 17.95 -32.49
C ASP A 425 -20.77 18.34 -31.34
N LEU A 426 -20.24 17.32 -30.66
CA LEU A 426 -19.20 17.53 -29.65
C LEU A 426 -17.91 17.96 -30.35
N PRO A 427 -17.15 18.92 -29.80
CA PRO A 427 -15.83 19.23 -30.31
C PRO A 427 -14.96 17.97 -30.25
N LEU A 428 -14.05 17.79 -31.23
CA LEU A 428 -13.28 16.55 -31.40
C LEU A 428 -12.48 16.15 -30.14
N ASN A 429 -12.09 17.13 -29.33
CA ASN A 429 -11.43 16.91 -28.04
C ASN A 429 -12.37 16.46 -26.91
N LYS A 430 -13.64 16.14 -27.20
CA LYS A 430 -14.64 15.60 -26.25
C LYS A 430 -15.42 14.42 -26.83
N THR A 431 -15.06 13.91 -28.00
CA THR A 431 -15.80 12.84 -28.69
C THR A 431 -15.52 11.45 -28.13
N VAL A 432 -14.50 11.31 -27.29
CA VAL A 432 -14.03 10.03 -26.74
C VAL A 432 -14.04 10.07 -25.22
N ASN A 433 -14.17 8.91 -24.59
CA ASN A 433 -14.12 8.80 -23.14
C ASN A 433 -12.77 9.32 -22.58
N MET A 434 -12.78 9.70 -21.30
CA MET A 434 -11.60 10.20 -20.57
C MET A 434 -10.89 11.37 -21.26
N ALA A 435 -11.62 12.16 -22.07
CA ALA A 435 -11.06 13.33 -22.75
C ALA A 435 -10.60 14.45 -21.79
N GLY A 436 -11.18 14.53 -20.59
CA GLY A 436 -10.82 15.52 -19.57
C GLY A 436 -9.67 15.13 -18.65
N LEU A 437 -9.02 13.99 -18.91
CA LEU A 437 -7.94 13.45 -18.07
C LEU A 437 -6.72 14.38 -18.13
N GLY A 438 -6.23 14.80 -16.95
CA GLY A 438 -5.04 15.65 -16.84
C GLY A 438 -3.75 14.85 -16.76
N GLY A 439 -3.77 13.66 -16.15
CA GLY A 439 -2.61 12.80 -15.99
C GLY A 439 -2.92 11.32 -16.19
N LEU A 440 -2.03 10.62 -16.90
CA LEU A 440 -2.09 9.17 -17.10
C LEU A 440 -0.76 8.51 -16.69
N LEU A 441 -0.86 7.49 -15.85
CA LEU A 441 0.25 6.65 -15.42
C LEU A 441 -0.06 5.20 -15.80
N ILE A 442 0.83 4.54 -16.54
CA ILE A 442 0.69 3.12 -16.89
C ILE A 442 1.95 2.36 -16.49
N HIS A 443 1.77 1.32 -15.68
CA HIS A 443 2.77 0.33 -15.34
C HIS A 443 2.33 -1.02 -15.90
N SER A 444 3.00 -1.56 -16.91
CA SER A 444 2.64 -2.85 -17.50
C SER A 444 3.76 -3.87 -17.41
N GLN A 445 5.01 -3.47 -17.68
CA GLN A 445 6.22 -4.30 -17.57
C GLN A 445 6.10 -5.72 -18.16
N HIS A 446 5.16 -5.94 -19.10
CA HIS A 446 4.86 -7.24 -19.68
C HIS A 446 4.55 -7.07 -21.18
N PRO A 447 5.30 -7.74 -22.08
CA PRO A 447 5.20 -7.48 -23.53
C PRO A 447 3.79 -7.60 -24.11
N ASP A 448 2.99 -8.55 -23.63
CA ASP A 448 1.61 -8.72 -24.13
C ASP A 448 0.68 -7.58 -23.69
N ILE A 449 0.84 -7.06 -22.47
CA ILE A 449 0.07 -5.92 -21.97
C ILE A 449 0.50 -4.64 -22.69
N ASP A 450 1.82 -4.50 -22.91
CA ASP A 450 2.38 -3.35 -23.62
C ASP A 450 1.82 -3.23 -25.05
N ARG A 451 1.53 -4.35 -25.74
CA ARG A 451 0.85 -4.32 -27.06
C ARG A 451 -0.51 -3.64 -26.99
N GLY A 452 -1.28 -3.93 -25.94
CA GLY A 452 -2.55 -3.25 -25.66
C GLY A 452 -2.37 -1.75 -25.44
N VAL A 453 -1.36 -1.36 -24.66
CA VAL A 453 -0.99 0.05 -24.43
C VAL A 453 -0.60 0.74 -25.74
N VAL A 454 0.27 0.15 -26.54
CA VAL A 454 0.67 0.68 -27.86
C VAL A 454 -0.55 0.86 -28.77
N SER A 455 -1.44 -0.14 -28.83
CA SER A 455 -2.66 -0.06 -29.64
C SER A 455 -3.56 1.08 -29.18
N PHE A 456 -3.77 1.22 -27.87
CA PHE A 456 -4.53 2.31 -27.28
C PHE A 456 -3.98 3.69 -27.66
N LEU A 457 -2.66 3.90 -27.52
CA LEU A 457 -2.03 5.17 -27.87
C LEU A 457 -2.18 5.48 -29.36
N ARG A 458 -1.93 4.47 -30.21
CA ARG A 458 -2.08 4.57 -31.66
C ARG A 458 -3.51 4.97 -32.06
N ASP A 459 -4.50 4.31 -31.49
CA ASP A 459 -5.91 4.55 -31.81
C ASP A 459 -6.35 5.93 -31.33
N ARG A 460 -5.92 6.36 -30.13
CA ARG A 460 -6.17 7.72 -29.61
C ARG A 460 -5.62 8.78 -30.57
N MET A 461 -4.38 8.61 -31.02
CA MET A 461 -3.75 9.54 -31.96
C MET A 461 -4.49 9.59 -33.30
N LYS A 462 -4.86 8.43 -33.86
CA LYS A 462 -5.61 8.36 -35.12
C LYS A 462 -6.95 9.08 -35.03
N GLN A 463 -7.71 8.82 -33.96
CA GLN A 463 -9.03 9.44 -33.75
C GLN A 463 -8.94 10.95 -33.54
N GLY A 464 -7.88 11.43 -32.89
CA GLY A 464 -7.66 12.86 -32.67
C GLY A 464 -6.95 13.60 -33.81
N THR A 465 -6.55 12.93 -34.89
CA THR A 465 -5.81 13.56 -36.00
C THR A 465 -6.75 13.96 -37.14
N VAL A 466 -6.75 15.25 -37.47
CA VAL A 466 -7.49 15.82 -38.60
C VAL A 466 -6.52 16.52 -39.54
N ASN A 467 -6.56 16.18 -40.82
CA ASN A 467 -5.66 16.74 -41.85
C ASN A 467 -4.17 16.64 -41.46
N GLY A 468 -3.77 15.52 -40.84
CA GLY A 468 -2.39 15.27 -40.40
C GLY A 468 -1.96 16.06 -39.15
N LYS A 469 -2.85 16.82 -38.52
CA LYS A 469 -2.59 17.52 -37.25
C LYS A 469 -3.44 16.91 -36.13
N TYR A 470 -2.78 16.59 -35.01
CA TYR A 470 -3.48 16.16 -33.82
C TYR A 470 -4.22 17.35 -33.19
N VAL A 471 -5.53 17.23 -33.05
CA VAL A 471 -6.46 18.20 -32.43
C VAL A 471 -7.34 17.53 -31.38
N GLY A 472 -6.99 16.30 -30.98
CA GLY A 472 -7.67 15.55 -29.94
C GLY A 472 -7.31 16.01 -28.52
N PRO A 473 -7.78 15.28 -27.50
CA PRO A 473 -7.48 15.58 -26.10
C PRO A 473 -5.98 15.52 -25.80
N VAL A 474 -5.46 16.49 -25.05
CA VAL A 474 -4.05 16.56 -24.61
C VAL A 474 -4.00 16.57 -23.09
N MET A 475 -3.22 15.67 -22.51
CA MET A 475 -2.99 15.57 -21.07
C MET A 475 -1.84 16.50 -20.66
N SER A 476 -1.81 16.94 -19.40
CA SER A 476 -0.66 17.69 -18.87
C SER A 476 0.56 16.79 -18.67
N ALA A 477 0.35 15.53 -18.28
CA ALA A 477 1.43 14.58 -18.07
C ALA A 477 1.02 13.14 -18.43
N MET A 478 1.94 12.40 -19.03
CA MET A 478 1.83 10.97 -19.27
C MET A 478 3.13 10.28 -18.88
N THR A 479 3.03 9.21 -18.08
CA THR A 479 4.18 8.41 -17.68
C THR A 479 3.91 6.94 -17.98
N LEU A 480 4.82 6.30 -18.72
CA LEU A 480 4.70 4.89 -19.12
C LEU A 480 5.93 4.10 -18.64
N PHE A 481 5.68 3.02 -17.91
CA PHE A 481 6.68 2.04 -17.46
C PHE A 481 6.42 0.72 -18.19
N LEU A 482 7.20 0.48 -19.25
CA LEU A 482 6.98 -0.59 -20.22
C LEU A 482 8.14 -1.59 -20.23
N SER A 483 7.96 -2.75 -20.86
CA SER A 483 9.06 -3.68 -21.11
C SER A 483 9.98 -3.18 -22.22
N GLN A 484 11.27 -3.54 -22.16
CA GLN A 484 12.22 -3.24 -23.24
C GLN A 484 11.77 -3.73 -24.62
N ALA A 485 10.96 -4.80 -24.68
CA ALA A 485 10.48 -5.39 -25.92
C ALA A 485 9.59 -4.43 -26.74
N SER A 486 8.87 -3.53 -26.07
CA SER A 486 7.89 -2.63 -26.69
C SER A 486 8.47 -1.27 -27.07
N GLN A 487 9.75 -1.02 -26.81
CA GLN A 487 10.41 0.24 -27.13
C GLN A 487 10.27 0.61 -28.61
N LYS A 488 10.54 -0.32 -29.53
CA LYS A 488 10.44 -0.04 -30.98
C LYS A 488 9.01 0.29 -31.40
N ASP A 489 8.02 -0.36 -30.80
CA ASP A 489 6.62 -0.15 -31.11
C ASP A 489 6.15 1.23 -30.63
N ILE A 490 6.60 1.68 -29.45
CA ILE A 490 6.34 3.03 -28.94
C ILE A 490 7.07 4.08 -29.78
N GLU A 491 8.34 3.88 -30.11
CA GLU A 491 9.11 4.79 -30.98
C GLU A 491 8.47 4.93 -32.37
N SER A 492 7.86 3.86 -32.89
CA SER A 492 7.13 3.90 -34.17
C SER A 492 5.90 4.80 -34.18
N LEU A 493 5.39 5.16 -33.00
CA LEU A 493 4.28 6.11 -32.84
C LEU A 493 4.72 7.57 -33.07
N GLY A 494 6.03 7.82 -33.08
CA GLY A 494 6.60 9.16 -33.23
C GLY A 494 6.40 10.02 -31.99
N ASP A 495 6.27 11.33 -32.20
CA ASP A 495 6.02 12.29 -31.12
C ASP A 495 4.62 12.09 -30.53
N LEU A 496 4.57 11.69 -29.25
CA LEU A 496 3.33 11.40 -28.54
C LEU A 496 2.63 12.72 -28.14
N LYS A 497 1.93 13.33 -29.09
CA LYS A 497 1.13 14.56 -28.93
C LYS A 497 -0.10 14.41 -28.00
N LEU A 498 -0.21 13.28 -27.32
CA LEU A 498 -1.24 12.98 -26.34
C LEU A 498 -0.99 13.68 -25.00
N ALA A 499 0.24 14.15 -24.73
CA ALA A 499 0.58 14.88 -23.50
C ALA A 499 1.61 15.99 -23.72
N GLU A 500 1.56 17.04 -22.90
CA GLU A 500 2.57 18.10 -22.87
C GLU A 500 3.92 17.61 -22.35
N LYS A 501 3.89 16.71 -21.36
CA LYS A 501 5.06 16.06 -20.79
C LYS A 501 4.89 14.55 -20.84
N THR A 502 5.80 13.89 -21.53
CA THR A 502 5.82 12.42 -21.63
C THR A 502 7.10 11.90 -20.98
N HIS A 503 6.95 10.98 -20.04
CA HIS A 503 8.05 10.23 -19.44
C HIS A 503 7.91 8.75 -19.80
N LEU A 504 8.99 8.18 -20.36
CA LEU A 504 9.05 6.77 -20.76
C LEU A 504 10.19 6.12 -19.99
N GLU A 505 9.90 5.00 -19.35
CA GLU A 505 10.90 4.14 -18.71
C GLU A 505 10.70 2.69 -19.17
N TYR A 506 11.81 2.03 -19.50
CA TYR A 506 11.85 0.66 -20.00
C TYR A 506 12.65 -0.23 -19.05
N PHE A 507 12.17 -1.45 -18.81
CA PHE A 507 12.78 -2.42 -17.89
C PHE A 507 13.21 -3.72 -18.56
#